data_AF-A0A969AU81-F1
#
_entry.id   AF-A0A969AU81-F1
#
_cell.length_a   1.000
_cell.length_b   1.000
_cell.length_c   1.000
_cell.angle_alpha   90.00
_cell.angle_beta   90.00
_cell.angle_gamma   90.00
#
_symmetry.space_group_name_H-M   'P 1'
#
loop_
_entity.id
_entity.type
_entity.pdbx_description
1 polymer ?
#
loop_
_entity_poly.entity_id
_entity_poly.type
_entity_poly.pdbx_seq_one_letter_code
_entity_poly.pdbx_strand_id
1 'polypeptide(L)'
;DMLQEGAAAYDILGPQTVLKIPATATGFTALSQLSPQMDCSVTGIYSPAQAAVAAEGGAKYAIAYVNRATRLLGDGISLVKSMADVLAGSETKILAASIKSPDEAVAALTAGALHLTLPYDMLQKMTFHALSEQTVQDFNQEGRGLLIDKS
;
A
#
# COMPACT_ATOMS: atom_id res chain seq x y z
N ASP A 1 17.77 -18.26 4.50
CA ASP A 1 16.59 -18.80 5.22
C ASP A 1 15.79 -17.61 5.72
N MET A 2 14.47 -17.58 5.51
CA MET A 2 13.64 -16.40 5.78
C MET A 2 13.73 -15.94 7.24
N LEU A 3 13.87 -16.87 8.18
CA LEU A 3 13.98 -16.55 9.61
C LEU A 3 15.31 -15.83 9.92
N GLN A 4 16.42 -16.36 9.41
CA GLN A 4 17.76 -15.77 9.62
C GLN A 4 17.88 -14.41 8.94
N GLU A 5 17.39 -14.27 7.72
CA GLU A 5 17.40 -13.00 6.98
C GLU A 5 16.49 -11.97 7.67
N GLY A 6 15.34 -12.40 8.19
CA GLY A 6 14.42 -11.54 8.93
C GLY A 6 15.03 -10.99 10.22
N ALA A 7 15.67 -11.85 11.03
CA ALA A 7 16.37 -11.45 12.25
C ALA A 7 17.51 -10.47 11.95
N ALA A 8 18.34 -10.76 10.94
CA ALA A 8 19.44 -9.89 10.54
C ALA A 8 18.96 -8.51 10.07
N ALA A 9 17.85 -8.45 9.31
CA ALA A 9 17.28 -7.17 8.89
C ALA A 9 16.75 -6.35 10.08
N TYR A 10 16.11 -7.02 11.05
CA TYR A 10 15.62 -6.38 12.28
C TYR A 10 16.79 -5.85 13.14
N ASP A 11 17.89 -6.58 13.25
CA ASP A 11 19.07 -6.12 14.00
C ASP A 11 19.70 -4.84 13.42
N ILE A 12 19.61 -4.64 12.09
CA ILE A 12 20.16 -3.47 11.41
C ILE A 12 19.23 -2.25 11.53
N LEU A 13 17.94 -2.44 11.32
CA LEU A 13 16.96 -1.36 11.13
C LEU A 13 16.03 -1.16 12.34
N GLY A 14 15.99 -2.13 13.25
CA GLY A 14 15.23 -2.09 14.48
C GLY A 14 13.71 -2.07 14.29
N PRO A 15 12.95 -1.48 15.22
CA PRO A 15 11.48 -1.58 15.28
C PRO A 15 10.74 -0.84 14.15
N GLN A 16 11.44 -0.06 13.30
CA GLN A 16 10.85 0.55 12.11
C GLN A 16 10.74 -0.42 10.93
N THR A 17 11.32 -1.62 11.06
CA THR A 17 11.33 -2.63 10.01
C THR A 17 10.00 -3.33 9.90
N VAL A 18 9.52 -3.50 8.68
CA VAL A 18 8.41 -4.40 8.37
C VAL A 18 8.90 -5.43 7.34
N LEU A 19 8.99 -6.69 7.74
CA LEU A 19 9.45 -7.74 6.85
C LEU A 19 8.43 -8.02 5.74
N LYS A 20 8.88 -8.23 4.51
CA LYS A 20 8.02 -8.62 3.38
C LYS A 20 8.15 -10.11 3.12
N ILE A 21 7.12 -10.85 3.51
CA ILE A 21 7.05 -12.31 3.40
C ILE A 21 6.17 -12.68 2.19
N PRO A 22 6.60 -13.59 1.29
CA PRO A 22 5.78 -13.97 0.14
C PRO A 22 4.56 -14.80 0.55
N ALA A 23 3.44 -14.66 -0.17
CA ALA A 23 2.20 -15.42 0.05
C ALA A 23 2.28 -16.88 -0.43
N THR A 24 3.23 -17.65 0.11
CA THR A 24 3.44 -19.08 -0.16
C THR A 24 3.28 -19.89 1.12
N ALA A 25 3.12 -21.22 1.02
CA ALA A 25 3.03 -22.08 2.20
C ALA A 25 4.21 -21.88 3.16
N THR A 26 5.44 -21.87 2.63
CA THR A 26 6.66 -21.62 3.41
C THR A 26 6.70 -20.19 3.97
N GLY A 27 6.22 -19.21 3.22
CA GLY A 27 6.11 -17.83 3.70
C GLY A 27 5.14 -17.70 4.87
N PHE A 28 3.96 -18.30 4.79
CA PHE A 28 3.01 -18.30 5.91
C PHE A 28 3.54 -19.04 7.15
N THR A 29 4.31 -20.12 6.97
CA THR A 29 5.03 -20.77 8.08
C THR A 29 6.10 -19.87 8.70
N ALA A 30 6.79 -19.04 7.92
CA ALA A 30 7.73 -18.06 8.46
C ALA A 30 7.00 -16.92 9.16
N LEU A 31 5.89 -16.44 8.60
CA LEU A 31 5.05 -15.39 9.17
C LEU A 31 4.60 -15.75 10.59
N SER A 32 4.07 -16.96 10.82
CA SER A 32 3.59 -17.36 12.14
C SER A 32 4.68 -17.41 13.22
N GLN A 33 5.93 -17.55 12.83
CA GLN A 33 7.08 -17.56 13.75
C GLN A 33 7.65 -16.16 13.99
N LEU A 34 7.58 -15.28 12.98
CA LEU A 34 8.18 -13.95 13.02
C LEU A 34 7.23 -12.88 13.55
N SER A 35 5.95 -12.94 13.22
CA SER A 35 4.95 -11.90 13.59
C SER A 35 4.80 -11.64 15.10
N PRO A 36 5.02 -12.61 16.02
CA PRO A 36 4.98 -12.31 17.46
C PRO A 36 6.16 -11.45 17.94
N GLN A 37 7.23 -11.34 17.15
CA GLN A 37 8.50 -10.71 17.54
C GLN A 37 8.79 -9.44 16.74
N MET A 38 8.23 -9.31 15.53
CA MET A 38 8.46 -8.18 14.64
C MET A 38 7.32 -7.98 13.64
N ASP A 39 7.16 -6.73 13.20
CA ASP A 39 6.15 -6.39 12.20
C ASP A 39 6.44 -7.09 10.86
N CYS A 40 5.44 -7.81 10.37
CA CYS A 40 5.50 -8.53 9.12
C CYS A 40 4.40 -8.07 8.16
N SER A 41 4.66 -8.20 6.86
CA SER A 41 3.70 -8.00 5.80
C SER A 41 3.73 -9.19 4.86
N VAL A 42 2.59 -9.51 4.25
CA VAL A 42 2.49 -10.57 3.24
C VAL A 42 2.37 -9.94 1.87
N THR A 43 3.27 -10.32 0.95
CA THR A 43 3.37 -9.77 -0.40
C THR A 43 3.04 -10.78 -1.48
N GLY A 44 2.53 -10.28 -2.62
CA GLY A 44 2.09 -11.14 -3.73
C GLY A 44 0.80 -11.87 -3.44
N ILE A 45 -0.15 -11.23 -2.74
CA ILE A 45 -1.50 -11.76 -2.54
C ILE A 45 -2.29 -11.62 -3.85
N TYR A 46 -2.86 -12.73 -4.31
CA TYR A 46 -3.72 -12.81 -5.50
C TYR A 46 -5.09 -13.43 -5.21
N SER A 47 -5.41 -13.72 -3.94
CA SER A 47 -6.74 -14.16 -3.54
C SER A 47 -7.14 -13.64 -2.15
N PRO A 48 -8.44 -13.44 -1.88
CA PRO A 48 -8.91 -13.09 -0.54
C PRO A 48 -8.59 -14.16 0.51
N ALA A 49 -8.52 -15.43 0.12
CA ALA A 49 -8.12 -16.52 1.01
C ALA A 49 -6.68 -16.33 1.55
N GLN A 50 -5.74 -15.88 0.72
CA GLN A 50 -4.39 -15.55 1.18
C GLN A 50 -4.39 -14.35 2.13
N ALA A 51 -5.32 -13.40 1.98
CA ALA A 51 -5.46 -12.28 2.92
C ALA A 51 -5.96 -12.76 4.28
N ALA A 52 -6.93 -13.69 4.33
CA ALA A 52 -7.36 -14.33 5.58
C ALA A 52 -6.19 -15.01 6.30
N VAL A 53 -5.41 -15.82 5.58
CA VAL A 53 -4.24 -16.50 6.17
C VAL A 53 -3.18 -15.50 6.64
N ALA A 54 -2.97 -14.40 5.92
CA ALA A 54 -2.07 -13.35 6.35
C ALA A 54 -2.53 -12.71 7.67
N ALA A 55 -3.83 -12.48 7.84
CA ALA A 55 -4.39 -11.94 9.08
C ALA A 55 -4.24 -12.90 10.25
N GLU A 56 -4.61 -14.17 10.10
CA GLU A 56 -4.43 -15.20 11.13
C GLU A 56 -2.95 -15.41 11.50
N GLY A 57 -2.05 -15.22 10.54
CA GLY A 57 -0.61 -15.25 10.77
C GLY A 57 -0.05 -14.02 11.48
N GLY A 58 -0.87 -13.00 11.79
CA GLY A 58 -0.44 -11.77 12.48
C GLY A 58 0.26 -10.76 11.56
N ALA A 59 -0.02 -10.76 10.26
CA ALA A 59 0.55 -9.76 9.37
C ALA A 59 -0.01 -8.36 9.68
N LYS A 60 0.86 -7.37 9.77
CA LYS A 60 0.47 -5.94 9.82
C LYS A 60 -0.12 -5.46 8.51
N TYR A 61 0.42 -5.93 7.38
CA TYR A 61 -0.07 -5.57 6.06
C TYR A 61 -0.28 -6.76 5.13
N ALA A 62 -1.40 -6.74 4.41
CA ALA A 62 -1.70 -7.63 3.29
C ALA A 62 -1.52 -6.84 1.97
N ILE A 63 -0.55 -7.24 1.14
CA ILE A 63 -0.15 -6.46 -0.03
C ILE A 63 -0.73 -7.05 -1.32
N ALA A 64 -1.65 -6.30 -1.94
CA ALA A 64 -2.23 -6.60 -3.25
C ALA A 64 -1.46 -5.89 -4.37
N TYR A 65 -1.11 -6.61 -5.44
CA TYR A 65 -0.48 -6.01 -6.62
C TYR A 65 -1.55 -5.67 -7.67
N VAL A 66 -2.22 -4.54 -7.51
CA VAL A 66 -3.47 -4.18 -8.21
C VAL A 66 -3.35 -4.31 -9.73
N ASN A 67 -2.47 -3.56 -10.40
CA ASN A 67 -2.36 -3.62 -11.86
C ASN A 67 -1.95 -5.02 -12.35
N ARG A 68 -1.09 -5.71 -11.60
CA ARG A 68 -0.67 -7.07 -11.95
C ARG A 68 -1.82 -8.07 -11.81
N ALA A 69 -2.63 -7.94 -10.75
CA ALA A 69 -3.85 -8.72 -10.56
C ALA A 69 -4.87 -8.42 -11.67
N THR A 70 -5.07 -7.17 -12.06
CA THR A 70 -5.91 -6.82 -13.23
C THR A 70 -5.42 -7.55 -14.49
N ARG A 71 -4.12 -7.54 -14.77
CA ARG A 71 -3.56 -8.21 -15.95
C ARG A 71 -3.67 -9.74 -15.93
N LEU A 72 -3.60 -10.36 -14.75
CA LEU A 72 -3.57 -11.82 -14.61
C LEU A 72 -4.94 -12.43 -14.30
N LEU A 73 -5.79 -11.71 -13.59
CA LEU A 73 -7.08 -12.18 -13.04
C LEU A 73 -8.28 -11.41 -13.64
N GLY A 74 -8.04 -10.35 -14.41
CA GLY A 74 -9.07 -9.54 -15.06
C GLY A 74 -9.45 -8.28 -14.29
N ASP A 75 -9.53 -8.34 -12.95
CA ASP A 75 -9.92 -7.20 -12.12
C ASP A 75 -9.18 -7.18 -10.77
N GLY A 76 -8.17 -6.32 -10.66
CA GLY A 76 -7.40 -6.13 -9.44
C GLY A 76 -8.11 -5.28 -8.38
N ILE A 77 -9.07 -4.44 -8.75
CA ILE A 77 -9.84 -3.62 -7.80
C ILE A 77 -10.86 -4.50 -7.08
N SER A 78 -11.52 -5.39 -7.81
CA SER A 78 -12.40 -6.41 -7.21
C SER A 78 -11.65 -7.29 -6.21
N LEU A 79 -10.40 -7.68 -6.51
CA LEU A 79 -9.54 -8.37 -5.54
C LEU A 79 -9.35 -7.56 -4.24
N VAL A 80 -9.01 -6.26 -4.34
CA VAL A 80 -8.85 -5.39 -3.16
C VAL A 80 -10.14 -5.33 -2.35
N LYS A 81 -11.28 -5.18 -3.04
CA LYS A 81 -12.59 -5.14 -2.38
C LYS A 81 -12.90 -6.43 -1.63
N SER A 82 -12.74 -7.59 -2.27
CA SER A 82 -12.97 -8.88 -1.60
C SER A 82 -11.97 -9.13 -0.46
N MET A 83 -10.72 -8.65 -0.57
CA MET A 83 -9.79 -8.67 0.55
C MET A 83 -10.28 -7.80 1.70
N ALA A 84 -10.83 -6.62 1.43
CA ALA A 84 -11.34 -5.71 2.46
C ALA A 84 -12.53 -6.33 3.20
N ASP A 85 -13.45 -6.98 2.48
CA ASP A 85 -14.58 -7.71 3.06
C ASP A 85 -14.09 -8.85 3.99
N VAL A 86 -13.08 -9.61 3.57
CA VAL A 86 -12.50 -10.70 4.36
C VAL A 86 -11.74 -10.18 5.59
N LEU A 87 -11.07 -9.04 5.47
CA LEU A 87 -10.29 -8.42 6.54
C LEU A 87 -11.13 -7.51 7.44
N ALA A 88 -12.44 -7.45 7.25
CA ALA A 88 -13.33 -6.64 8.07
C ALA A 88 -13.21 -7.05 9.55
N GLY A 89 -12.80 -6.11 10.40
CA GLY A 89 -12.57 -6.34 11.84
C GLY A 89 -11.19 -6.90 12.20
N SER A 90 -10.33 -7.20 11.21
CA SER A 90 -8.92 -7.53 11.44
C SER A 90 -8.08 -6.28 11.68
N GLU A 91 -6.98 -6.42 12.41
CA GLU A 91 -5.94 -5.38 12.52
C GLU A 91 -5.03 -5.31 11.29
N THR A 92 -5.04 -6.35 10.44
CA THR A 92 -4.29 -6.41 9.19
C THR A 92 -4.83 -5.41 8.18
N LYS A 93 -3.96 -4.52 7.69
CA LYS A 93 -4.34 -3.45 6.77
C LYS A 93 -3.96 -3.81 5.34
N ILE A 94 -4.81 -3.48 4.38
CA ILE A 94 -4.46 -3.64 2.97
C ILE A 94 -3.52 -2.52 2.55
N LEU A 95 -2.40 -2.91 1.96
CA LEU A 95 -1.45 -2.02 1.29
C LEU A 95 -1.48 -2.32 -0.21
N ALA A 96 -2.09 -1.46 -0.99
CA ALA A 96 -2.13 -1.62 -2.45
C ALA A 96 -0.81 -1.18 -3.08
N ALA A 97 -0.29 -2.02 -3.96
CA ALA A 97 0.96 -1.82 -4.67
C ALA A 97 0.78 -2.09 -6.16
N SER A 98 1.84 -1.87 -6.95
CA SER A 98 1.79 -2.03 -8.41
C SER A 98 0.66 -1.20 -9.04
N ILE A 99 0.59 0.08 -8.69
CA ILE A 99 -0.37 1.05 -9.24
C ILE A 99 0.25 1.75 -10.47
N LYS A 100 -0.54 1.94 -11.52
CA LYS A 100 -0.12 2.50 -12.82
C LYS A 100 -0.87 3.76 -13.23
N SER A 101 -1.87 4.20 -12.49
CA SER A 101 -2.52 5.50 -12.69
C SER A 101 -3.05 6.08 -11.36
N PRO A 102 -3.28 7.41 -11.30
CA PRO A 102 -4.02 8.02 -10.18
C PRO A 102 -5.42 7.41 -9.98
N ASP A 103 -6.11 7.03 -11.07
CA ASP A 103 -7.42 6.39 -10.98
C ASP A 103 -7.35 5.02 -10.30
N GLU A 104 -6.33 4.20 -10.61
CA GLU A 104 -6.10 2.94 -9.90
C GLU A 104 -5.78 3.17 -8.42
N ALA A 105 -5.03 4.23 -8.08
CA ALA A 105 -4.74 4.59 -6.69
C ALA A 105 -6.03 4.91 -5.92
N VAL A 106 -6.86 5.79 -6.46
CA VAL A 106 -8.14 6.17 -5.86
C VAL A 106 -9.07 4.97 -5.77
N ALA A 107 -9.21 4.19 -6.85
CA ALA A 107 -10.06 3.00 -6.87
C ALA A 107 -9.63 1.97 -5.81
N ALA A 108 -8.33 1.76 -5.61
CA ALA A 108 -7.83 0.87 -4.58
C ALA A 108 -8.18 1.37 -3.16
N LEU A 109 -8.01 2.68 -2.90
CA LEU A 109 -8.40 3.29 -1.62
C LEU A 109 -9.91 3.16 -1.38
N THR A 110 -10.73 3.47 -2.38
CA THR A 110 -12.20 3.34 -2.31
C THR A 110 -12.64 1.88 -2.14
N ALA A 111 -11.90 0.92 -2.67
CA ALA A 111 -12.14 -0.51 -2.49
C ALA A 111 -11.73 -1.04 -1.10
N GLY A 112 -11.14 -0.22 -0.23
CA GLY A 112 -10.80 -0.59 1.14
C GLY A 112 -9.30 -0.77 1.41
N ALA A 113 -8.42 -0.43 0.46
CA ALA A 113 -7.01 -0.28 0.77
C ALA A 113 -6.78 0.91 1.72
N LEU A 114 -6.04 0.71 2.81
CA LEU A 114 -5.72 1.80 3.74
C LEU A 114 -4.43 2.54 3.33
N HIS A 115 -3.50 1.83 2.70
CA HIS A 115 -2.22 2.38 2.29
C HIS A 115 -1.91 2.09 0.83
N LEU A 116 -1.12 2.98 0.22
CA LEU A 116 -0.56 2.81 -1.11
C LEU A 116 0.97 2.77 -1.01
N THR A 117 1.62 1.98 -1.85
CA THR A 117 3.04 2.14 -2.17
C THR A 117 3.20 2.48 -3.64
N LEU A 118 3.82 3.62 -3.90
CA LEU A 118 3.85 4.25 -5.22
C LEU A 118 5.29 4.65 -5.56
N PRO A 119 5.71 4.53 -6.83
CA PRO A 119 6.91 5.22 -7.29
C PRO A 119 6.69 6.74 -7.27
N TYR A 120 7.79 7.50 -7.16
CA TYR A 120 7.74 8.96 -6.98
C TYR A 120 6.97 9.68 -8.11
N ASP A 121 7.15 9.24 -9.36
CA ASP A 121 6.46 9.84 -10.51
C ASP A 121 4.93 9.69 -10.41
N MET A 122 4.45 8.56 -9.88
CA MET A 122 3.03 8.34 -9.64
C MET A 122 2.51 9.23 -8.52
N LEU A 123 3.28 9.40 -7.45
CA LEU A 123 2.93 10.32 -6.36
C LEU A 123 2.80 11.77 -6.88
N GLN A 124 3.73 12.23 -7.71
CA GLN A 124 3.66 13.55 -8.34
C GLN A 124 2.42 13.70 -9.24
N LYS A 125 2.07 12.67 -10.01
CA LYS A 125 0.85 12.69 -10.83
C LYS A 125 -0.42 12.83 -9.99
N MET A 126 -0.45 12.22 -8.79
CA MET A 126 -1.61 12.33 -7.89
C MET A 126 -1.79 13.72 -7.28
N THR A 127 -0.76 14.56 -7.23
CA THR A 127 -0.86 15.93 -6.70
C THR A 127 -1.30 16.95 -7.75
N PHE A 128 -1.46 16.54 -9.00
CA PHE A 128 -1.71 17.45 -10.12
C PHE A 128 -3.17 17.41 -10.59
N HIS A 129 -3.75 18.58 -10.83
CA HIS A 129 -4.99 18.73 -11.57
C HIS A 129 -4.97 20.05 -12.36
N ALA A 130 -5.26 20.01 -13.66
CA ALA A 130 -5.12 21.19 -14.53
C ALA A 130 -5.99 22.39 -14.08
N LEU A 131 -7.20 22.14 -13.56
CA LEU A 131 -8.04 23.22 -13.02
C LEU A 131 -7.49 23.82 -11.72
N SER A 132 -6.73 23.05 -10.93
CA SER A 132 -6.08 23.58 -9.73
C SER A 132 -4.93 24.51 -10.11
N GLU A 133 -4.14 24.14 -11.11
CA GLU A 133 -3.11 25.02 -11.69
C GLU A 133 -3.72 26.31 -12.26
N GLN A 134 -4.81 26.19 -13.01
CA GLN A 134 -5.52 27.34 -13.55
C GLN A 134 -6.04 28.25 -12.42
N THR A 135 -6.63 27.67 -11.38
CA THR A 135 -7.13 28.43 -10.23
C THR A 135 -6.04 29.29 -9.58
N VAL A 136 -4.83 28.74 -9.43
CA VAL A 136 -3.68 29.50 -8.89
C VAL A 136 -3.23 30.60 -9.86
N GLN A 137 -3.26 30.34 -11.17
CA GLN A 137 -2.94 31.35 -12.18
C GLN A 137 -3.93 32.52 -12.15
N ASP A 138 -5.23 32.23 -12.05
CA ASP A 138 -6.29 33.24 -11.98
C ASP A 138 -6.14 34.09 -10.69
N PHE A 139 -5.87 33.45 -9.55
CA PHE A 139 -5.58 34.18 -8.30
C PHE A 139 -4.36 35.09 -8.41
N ASN A 140 -3.31 34.69 -9.13
CA ASN A 140 -2.13 35.53 -9.31
C ASN A 140 -2.36 36.71 -10.27
N GLN A 141 -3.31 36.57 -11.21
CA GLN A 141 -3.65 37.63 -12.15
C GLN A 141 -4.62 38.66 -11.55
N GLU A 142 -5.64 38.18 -10.82
CA GLU A 142 -6.72 39.03 -10.31
C GLU A 142 -6.54 39.40 -8.83
N GLY A 143 -5.73 38.63 -8.09
CA GLY A 143 -5.53 38.82 -6.66
C GLY A 143 -4.70 40.06 -6.34
N ARG A 144 -5.13 40.82 -5.34
CA ARG A 144 -4.29 41.82 -4.67
C ARG A 144 -3.59 41.17 -3.48
N GLY A 145 -2.40 40.64 -3.71
CA GLY A 145 -1.55 40.11 -2.64
C GLY A 145 -1.09 41.19 -1.66
N LEU A 146 -0.67 40.79 -0.46
CA LEU A 146 0.03 41.68 0.46
C LEU A 146 1.45 41.91 -0.08
N LEU A 147 1.78 43.15 -0.42
CA LEU A 147 3.14 43.56 -0.78
C LEU A 147 3.97 43.63 0.49
N ILE A 148 4.52 42.50 0.92
CA ILE A 148 5.50 42.46 1.99
C ILE A 148 6.86 42.72 1.35
N ASP A 149 7.44 43.90 1.61
CA ASP A 149 8.82 44.20 1.27
C ASP A 149 9.70 43.12 1.91
N LYS A 150 10.34 42.29 1.09
CA LYS A 150 11.39 41.39 1.56
C LYS A 150 12.63 42.24 1.81
N SER A 151 12.85 42.62 3.08
CA SER A 151 14.11 43.21 3.54
C SER A 151 15.26 42.23 3.43
#